data_AF-A0A1S3K234-F1
#
_entry.id   AF-A0A1S3K234-F1
#
_cell.length_a   1.000
_cell.length_b   1.000
_cell.length_c   1.000
_cell.angle_alpha   90.00
_cell.angle_beta   90.00
_cell.angle_gamma   90.00
#
_symmetry.space_group_name_H-M   'P 1'
#
loop_
_entity.id
_entity.type
_entity.pdbx_description
1 polymer ?
#
loop_
_entity_poly.entity_id
_entity_poly.type
_entity_poly.pdbx_seq_one_letter_code
_entity_poly.pdbx_strand_id
1 'polypeptide(L)'
;MPRVLEWIFFLYFVVHIPIGILFDSQAVYPGWMYPTFVKDAVSWYGKTMKDPMMLEPPAWYQAFCMCEQFLQLPFFFAAAYAFYKGNCGWVRMPAIIYSAHVVTTLVAILYHIAMHDFSQSKYPGPSTMMERLTLISIYLPFFVIPLLLLIVMVADEGYGSHASIKGPLQPEPRRSLRLKKK
;
A
#
# COMPACT_ATOMS: atom_id res chain seq x y z
N MET A 1 -1.31 0.47 -19.79
CA MET A 1 -1.42 -0.71 -18.88
C MET A 1 -2.60 -1.61 -19.30
N PRO A 2 -2.42 -2.95 -19.34
CA PRO A 2 -3.52 -3.90 -19.57
C PRO A 2 -4.61 -3.85 -18.50
N ARG A 3 -5.89 -4.00 -18.90
CA ARG A 3 -7.05 -3.97 -18.00
C ARG A 3 -7.01 -5.03 -16.89
N VAL A 4 -6.38 -6.18 -17.15
CA VAL A 4 -6.20 -7.25 -16.15
C VAL A 4 -5.37 -6.77 -14.96
N LEU A 5 -4.32 -5.97 -15.19
CA LEU A 5 -3.50 -5.42 -14.10
C LEU A 5 -4.29 -4.41 -13.26
N GLU A 6 -5.12 -3.57 -13.88
CA GLU A 6 -6.02 -2.67 -13.15
C GLU A 6 -6.97 -3.45 -12.23
N TRP A 7 -7.52 -4.58 -12.68
CA TRP A 7 -8.35 -5.43 -11.83
C TRP A 7 -7.58 -6.07 -10.67
N ILE A 8 -6.33 -6.51 -10.91
CA ILE A 8 -5.47 -7.02 -9.84
C ILE A 8 -5.22 -5.94 -8.79
N PHE A 9 -4.86 -4.73 -9.21
CA PHE A 9 -4.63 -3.61 -8.29
C PHE A 9 -5.91 -3.18 -7.57
N PHE A 10 -7.04 -3.13 -8.27
CA PHE A 10 -8.34 -2.86 -7.66
C PHE A 10 -8.65 -3.85 -6.53
N LEU A 11 -8.57 -5.14 -6.82
CA LEU A 11 -8.85 -6.18 -5.82
C LEU A 11 -7.89 -6.11 -4.64
N TYR A 12 -6.60 -5.86 -4.90
CA TYR A 12 -5.59 -5.65 -3.87
C TYR A 12 -5.98 -4.52 -2.90
N PHE A 13 -6.31 -3.33 -3.41
CA PHE A 13 -6.71 -2.21 -2.56
C PHE A 13 -8.04 -2.46 -1.83
N VAL A 14 -9.02 -3.07 -2.49
CA VAL A 14 -10.31 -3.40 -1.85
C VAL A 14 -10.14 -4.38 -0.69
N VAL A 15 -9.30 -5.41 -0.85
CA VAL A 15 -9.02 -6.37 0.22
C VAL A 15 -8.19 -5.73 1.33
N HIS A 16 -7.29 -4.80 1.00
CA HIS A 16 -6.47 -4.10 2.00
C HIS A 16 -7.26 -3.15 2.88
N ILE A 17 -8.35 -2.55 2.41
CA ILE A 17 -9.16 -1.63 3.23
C ILE A 17 -9.64 -2.29 4.54
N PRO A 18 -10.36 -3.43 4.53
CA PRO A 18 -10.78 -4.07 5.78
C PRO A 18 -9.60 -4.62 6.58
N ILE A 19 -8.52 -5.08 5.95
CA ILE A 19 -7.31 -5.53 6.66
C ILE A 19 -6.68 -4.35 7.41
N GLY A 20 -6.41 -3.23 6.74
CA GLY A 20 -5.85 -2.04 7.35
C GLY A 20 -6.73 -1.46 8.46
N ILE A 21 -8.07 -1.49 8.30
CA ILE A 21 -9.01 -0.97 9.31
C ILE A 21 -9.19 -1.91 10.49
N LEU A 22 -9.19 -3.24 10.28
CA LEU A 22 -9.55 -4.21 11.32
C LEU A 22 -8.36 -4.94 11.92
N PHE A 23 -7.24 -5.04 11.21
CA PHE A 23 -6.04 -5.76 11.64
C PHE A 23 -4.92 -4.77 11.97
N ASP A 24 -4.40 -4.06 10.96
CA ASP A 24 -3.15 -3.28 11.12
C ASP A 24 -3.34 -2.06 12.05
N SER A 25 -4.50 -1.43 11.98
CA SER A 25 -4.90 -0.34 12.88
C SER A 25 -4.85 -0.72 14.37
N GLN A 26 -5.03 -2.00 14.74
CA GLN A 26 -4.96 -2.44 16.13
C GLN A 26 -3.56 -2.28 16.72
N ALA A 27 -2.52 -2.15 15.88
CA ALA A 27 -1.16 -1.90 16.35
C ALA A 27 -0.99 -0.49 16.95
N VAL A 28 -1.85 0.47 16.57
CA VAL A 28 -1.70 1.90 16.90
C VAL A 28 -2.90 2.49 17.65
N TYR A 29 -4.01 1.78 17.63
CA TYR A 29 -5.27 2.23 18.19
C TYR A 29 -5.70 1.38 19.39
N PRO A 30 -6.41 1.96 20.36
CA PRO A 30 -6.78 1.24 21.57
C PRO A 30 -7.83 0.14 21.31
N GLY A 31 -7.67 -0.98 22.02
CA GLY A 31 -8.49 -2.18 21.85
C GLY A 31 -9.99 -2.04 22.15
N TRP A 32 -10.45 -0.94 22.74
CA TRP A 32 -11.88 -0.69 22.98
C TRP A 32 -12.63 -0.27 21.71
N MET A 33 -11.92 0.12 20.64
CA MET A 33 -12.54 0.46 19.35
C MET A 33 -12.95 -0.75 18.52
N TYR A 34 -12.50 -1.94 18.92
CA TYR A 34 -12.70 -3.17 18.16
C TYR A 34 -13.64 -4.13 18.89
N PRO A 35 -14.61 -4.75 18.17
CA PRO A 35 -15.36 -5.87 18.68
C PRO A 35 -14.45 -7.01 19.13
N THR A 36 -14.87 -7.76 20.13
CA THR A 36 -14.07 -8.86 20.71
C THR A 36 -13.68 -9.89 19.65
N PHE A 37 -14.58 -10.26 18.74
CA PHE A 37 -14.28 -11.25 17.70
C PHE A 37 -13.14 -10.83 16.76
N VAL A 38 -12.96 -9.52 16.49
CA VAL A 38 -11.89 -9.01 15.63
C VAL A 38 -10.55 -9.09 16.37
N LYS A 39 -10.54 -8.73 17.66
CA LYS A 39 -9.34 -8.85 18.51
C LYS A 39 -8.94 -10.31 18.68
N ASP A 40 -9.90 -11.19 18.86
CA ASP A 40 -9.68 -12.63 18.98
C ASP A 40 -9.12 -13.20 17.67
N ALA A 41 -9.62 -12.73 16.51
CA ALA A 41 -9.08 -13.11 15.21
C ALA A 41 -7.62 -12.67 15.03
N VAL A 42 -7.27 -11.43 15.39
CA VAL A 42 -5.88 -10.94 15.34
C VAL A 42 -4.99 -11.71 16.32
N SER A 43 -5.46 -11.95 17.55
CA SER A 43 -4.72 -12.73 18.54
C SER A 43 -4.51 -14.18 18.10
N TRP A 44 -5.55 -14.80 17.52
CA TRP A 44 -5.48 -16.15 16.96
C TRP A 44 -4.49 -16.22 15.80
N TYR A 45 -4.56 -15.28 14.86
CA TYR A 45 -3.64 -15.18 13.74
C TYR A 45 -2.21 -15.04 14.24
N GLY A 46 -1.94 -14.07 15.12
CA GLY A 46 -0.60 -13.80 15.64
C GLY A 46 -0.01 -14.99 16.39
N LYS A 47 -0.82 -15.74 17.14
CA LYS A 47 -0.37 -16.97 17.82
C LYS A 47 -0.13 -18.13 16.85
N THR A 48 -1.02 -18.30 15.88
CA THR A 48 -0.99 -19.43 14.93
C THR A 48 0.17 -19.29 13.95
N MET A 49 0.35 -18.08 13.41
CA MET A 49 1.42 -17.76 12.46
C MET A 49 2.72 -17.35 13.14
N LYS A 50 2.72 -17.29 14.48
CA LYS A 50 3.84 -16.78 15.29
C LYS A 50 4.28 -15.41 14.77
N ASP A 51 3.32 -14.50 14.59
CA ASP A 51 3.57 -13.15 14.10
C ASP A 51 3.71 -12.17 15.27
N PRO A 52 4.94 -11.81 15.68
CA PRO A 52 5.17 -10.92 16.80
C PRO A 52 4.74 -9.49 16.48
N MET A 53 4.69 -9.07 15.20
CA MET A 53 4.28 -7.72 14.83
C MET A 53 2.81 -7.47 15.15
N MET A 54 1.97 -8.51 15.09
CA MET A 54 0.54 -8.39 15.42
C MET A 54 0.25 -8.54 16.93
N LEU A 55 1.11 -9.23 17.68
CA LEU A 55 0.89 -9.48 19.12
C LEU A 55 1.58 -8.46 20.02
N GLU A 56 2.77 -8.01 19.63
CA GLU A 56 3.60 -7.06 20.37
C GLU A 56 4.33 -6.15 19.37
N PRO A 57 3.57 -5.27 18.67
CA PRO A 57 4.12 -4.43 17.62
C PRO A 57 5.24 -3.54 18.17
N PRO A 58 6.49 -3.64 17.66
CA PRO A 58 7.56 -2.73 18.08
C PRO A 58 7.29 -1.32 17.58
N ALA A 59 7.85 -0.30 18.26
CA ALA A 59 7.54 1.11 17.96
C ALA A 59 7.80 1.52 16.50
N TRP A 60 8.81 0.94 15.85
CA TRP A 60 9.08 1.20 14.43
C TRP A 60 7.99 0.63 13.50
N TYR A 61 7.39 -0.50 13.86
CA TYR A 61 6.28 -1.10 13.10
C TYR A 61 5.01 -0.31 13.33
N GLN A 62 4.74 0.12 14.58
CA GLN A 62 3.65 1.03 14.89
C GLN A 62 3.76 2.33 14.09
N ALA A 63 4.97 2.86 13.87
CA ALA A 63 5.17 4.03 13.02
C ALA A 63 4.75 3.78 11.56
N PHE A 64 5.02 2.58 11.02
CA PHE A 64 4.53 2.20 9.69
C PHE A 64 3.00 2.05 9.68
N CYS A 65 2.40 1.40 10.67
CA CYS A 65 0.94 1.33 10.80
C CYS A 65 0.30 2.73 10.92
N MET A 66 0.94 3.68 11.61
CA MET A 66 0.48 5.07 11.64
C MET A 66 0.52 5.69 10.24
N CYS A 67 1.64 5.57 9.51
CA CYS A 67 1.71 6.02 8.12
C CYS A 67 0.61 5.39 7.26
N GLU A 68 0.29 4.12 7.50
CA GLU A 68 -0.79 3.44 6.81
C GLU A 68 -2.13 4.09 7.08
N GLN A 69 -2.51 4.25 8.35
CA GLN A 69 -3.81 4.80 8.73
C GLN A 69 -4.02 6.23 8.22
N PHE A 70 -2.99 7.07 8.21
CA PHE A 70 -3.12 8.49 7.85
C PHE A 70 -2.86 8.79 6.37
N LEU A 71 -2.01 8.02 5.70
CA LEU A 71 -1.58 8.31 4.32
C LEU A 71 -2.07 7.24 3.34
N GLN A 72 -1.86 5.97 3.66
CA GLN A 72 -2.13 4.89 2.72
C GLN A 72 -3.62 4.53 2.67
N LEU A 73 -4.30 4.46 3.81
CA LEU A 73 -5.70 4.08 3.90
C LEU A 73 -6.62 5.04 3.12
N PRO A 74 -6.52 6.38 3.23
CA PRO A 74 -7.26 7.29 2.35
C PRO A 74 -6.93 7.06 0.87
N PHE A 75 -5.67 6.77 0.56
CA PHE A 75 -5.24 6.46 -0.79
C PHE A 75 -5.82 5.12 -1.29
N PHE A 76 -6.04 4.11 -0.44
CA PHE A 76 -6.64 2.83 -0.86
C PHE A 76 -8.00 3.03 -1.50
N PHE A 77 -8.85 3.88 -0.92
CA PHE A 77 -10.17 4.19 -1.48
C PHE A 77 -10.05 4.90 -2.85
N ALA A 78 -9.14 5.88 -2.95
CA ALA A 78 -8.90 6.60 -4.20
C ALA A 78 -8.35 5.65 -5.29
N ALA A 79 -7.38 4.81 -4.95
CA ALA A 79 -6.77 3.83 -5.83
C ALA A 79 -7.78 2.77 -6.28
N ALA A 80 -8.59 2.23 -5.36
CA ALA A 80 -9.65 1.29 -5.69
C ALA A 80 -10.62 1.90 -6.72
N TYR A 81 -11.08 3.13 -6.50
CA TYR A 81 -11.92 3.83 -7.47
C TYR A 81 -11.22 4.01 -8.82
N ALA A 82 -9.97 4.49 -8.82
CA ALA A 82 -9.21 4.77 -10.03
C ALA A 82 -9.00 3.52 -10.88
N PHE A 83 -8.59 2.40 -10.27
CA PHE A 83 -8.35 1.14 -10.96
C PHE A 83 -9.64 0.43 -11.36
N TYR A 84 -10.71 0.55 -10.56
CA TYR A 84 -12.04 0.08 -10.96
C TYR A 84 -12.54 0.81 -12.20
N LYS A 85 -12.45 2.15 -12.24
CA LYS A 85 -12.89 2.94 -13.39
C LYS A 85 -11.96 2.77 -14.61
N GLY A 86 -10.66 2.61 -14.36
CA GLY A 86 -9.62 2.62 -15.38
C GLY A 86 -9.36 4.02 -15.94
N ASN A 87 -8.25 4.17 -16.67
CA ASN A 87 -7.85 5.41 -17.36
C ASN A 87 -7.82 6.67 -16.48
N CYS A 88 -7.64 6.52 -15.17
CA CYS A 88 -7.58 7.63 -14.22
C CYS A 88 -6.13 8.12 -14.05
N GLY A 89 -5.65 8.97 -14.96
CA GLY A 89 -4.22 9.35 -15.00
C GLY A 89 -3.70 10.06 -13.74
N TRP A 90 -4.58 10.71 -12.99
CA TRP A 90 -4.23 11.35 -11.72
C TRP A 90 -3.73 10.37 -10.65
N VAL A 91 -4.06 9.07 -10.74
CA VAL A 91 -3.64 8.07 -9.75
C VAL A 91 -2.16 7.69 -9.90
N ARG A 92 -1.53 7.97 -11.05
CA ARG A 92 -0.18 7.52 -11.38
C ARG A 92 0.84 7.97 -10.34
N MET A 93 0.94 9.28 -10.12
CA MET A 93 1.93 9.84 -9.19
C MET A 93 1.70 9.37 -7.74
N PRO A 94 0.47 9.45 -7.18
CA PRO A 94 0.16 8.87 -5.89
C PRO A 94 0.49 7.37 -5.79
N ALA A 95 0.22 6.58 -6.83
CA ALA A 95 0.51 5.14 -6.85
C ALA A 95 2.01 4.86 -6.81
N ILE A 96 2.85 5.65 -7.48
CA ILE A 96 4.32 5.55 -7.41
C ILE A 96 4.79 5.84 -5.98
N ILE A 97 4.33 6.94 -5.37
CA ILE A 97 4.71 7.33 -4.01
C ILE A 97 4.30 6.24 -3.01
N TYR A 98 3.05 5.79 -3.10
CA TYR A 98 2.52 4.71 -2.26
C TYR A 98 3.35 3.44 -2.39
N SER A 99 3.53 2.94 -3.61
CA SER A 99 4.18 1.66 -3.84
C SER A 99 5.64 1.67 -3.45
N ALA A 100 6.37 2.76 -3.72
CA ALA A 100 7.74 2.93 -3.25
C ALA A 100 7.83 2.91 -1.72
N HIS A 101 6.90 3.56 -1.03
CA HIS A 101 6.84 3.54 0.43
C HIS A 101 6.58 2.13 0.96
N VAL A 102 5.55 1.44 0.46
CA VAL A 102 5.20 0.07 0.90
C VAL A 102 6.36 -0.89 0.69
N VAL A 103 6.95 -0.91 -0.50
CA VAL A 103 8.12 -1.75 -0.82
C VAL A 103 9.24 -1.51 0.18
N THR A 104 9.53 -0.25 0.51
CA THR A 104 10.56 0.09 1.50
C THR A 104 10.22 -0.44 2.90
N THR A 105 8.99 -0.26 3.37
CA THR A 105 8.57 -0.74 4.69
C THR A 105 8.55 -2.28 4.77
N LEU A 106 8.12 -2.95 3.71
CA LEU A 106 8.09 -4.41 3.62
C LEU A 106 9.50 -5.00 3.58
N VAL A 107 10.48 -4.34 2.97
CA VAL A 107 11.89 -4.78 3.09
C VAL A 107 12.34 -4.78 4.55
N ALA A 108 12.01 -3.74 5.32
CA ALA A 108 12.34 -3.68 6.74
C ALA A 108 11.64 -4.79 7.55
N ILE A 109 10.34 -5.02 7.29
CA ILE A 109 9.56 -6.09 7.92
C ILE A 109 10.11 -7.47 7.59
N LEU A 110 10.35 -7.76 6.31
CA LEU A 110 10.88 -9.05 5.86
C LEU A 110 12.26 -9.32 6.44
N TYR A 111 13.13 -8.30 6.50
CA TYR A 111 14.42 -8.41 7.14
C TYR A 111 14.28 -8.70 8.65
N HIS A 112 13.36 -8.01 9.34
CA HIS A 112 13.07 -8.26 10.74
C HIS A 112 12.60 -9.70 10.99
N ILE A 113 11.65 -10.20 10.19
CA ILE A 113 11.19 -11.60 10.27
C ILE A 113 12.33 -12.58 10.01
N ALA A 114 13.23 -12.28 9.07
CA ALA A 114 14.31 -13.19 8.70
C ALA A 114 15.43 -13.24 9.75
N MET A 115 15.77 -12.10 10.36
CA MET A 115 17.03 -11.93 11.10
C MET A 115 16.87 -11.62 12.58
N HIS A 116 15.70 -11.13 13.03
CA HIS A 116 15.53 -10.76 14.43
C HIS A 116 15.51 -11.99 15.34
N ASP A 117 16.11 -11.87 16.53
CA ASP A 117 16.06 -12.88 17.57
C ASP A 117 14.79 -12.73 18.41
N PHE A 118 13.87 -13.68 18.28
CA PHE A 118 12.61 -13.71 19.01
C PHE A 118 12.68 -14.49 20.33
N SER A 119 13.87 -14.94 20.76
CA SER A 119 14.04 -15.77 21.97
C SER A 119 13.56 -15.10 23.27
N GLN A 120 13.63 -13.77 23.34
CA GLN A 120 13.25 -12.97 24.51
C GLN A 120 11.87 -12.29 24.36
N SER A 121 11.11 -12.61 23.30
CA SER A 121 9.80 -11.99 23.06
C SER A 121 8.76 -12.51 24.04
N LYS A 122 7.81 -11.65 24.45
CA LYS A 122 6.70 -12.05 25.35
C LYS A 122 5.82 -13.14 24.74
N TYR A 123 5.66 -13.07 23.42
CA TYR A 123 4.99 -14.09 22.61
C TYR A 123 6.02 -14.84 21.76
N PRO A 124 5.87 -16.16 21.57
CA PRO A 124 6.78 -16.91 20.70
C PRO A 124 6.72 -16.42 19.26
N GLY A 125 7.81 -15.81 18.78
CA GLY A 125 7.99 -15.48 17.36
C GLY A 125 8.46 -16.69 16.53
N PRO A 126 8.71 -16.51 15.22
CA PRO A 126 9.13 -17.59 14.34
C PRO A 126 10.58 -17.98 14.66
N SER A 127 10.78 -19.12 15.31
CA SER A 127 12.10 -19.54 15.80
C SER A 127 12.83 -20.45 14.81
N THR A 128 12.09 -21.21 14.01
CA THR A 128 12.67 -22.08 12.97
C THR A 128 12.71 -21.41 11.61
N MET A 129 13.61 -21.86 10.73
CA MET A 129 13.65 -21.37 9.34
C MET A 129 12.30 -21.58 8.62
N MET A 130 11.64 -22.71 8.86
CA MET A 130 10.34 -23.00 8.25
C MET A 130 9.25 -22.04 8.71
N GLU A 131 9.22 -21.71 10.02
CA GLU A 131 8.30 -20.71 10.55
C GLU A 131 8.55 -19.33 9.96
N ARG A 132 9.83 -18.94 9.83
CA ARG A 132 10.21 -17.67 9.20
C ARG A 132 9.78 -17.61 7.73
N LEU A 133 10.02 -18.67 6.96
CA LEU A 133 9.60 -18.75 5.56
C LEU A 133 8.08 -18.76 5.42
N THR A 134 7.38 -19.42 6.33
CA THR A 134 5.91 -19.43 6.36
C THR A 134 5.40 -18.01 6.59
N LEU A 135 5.92 -17.31 7.61
CA LEU A 135 5.53 -15.93 7.90
C LEU A 135 5.87 -14.98 6.76
N ILE A 136 7.09 -15.07 6.21
CA ILE A 136 7.50 -14.30 5.02
C ILE A 136 6.53 -14.51 3.86
N SER A 137 6.08 -15.75 3.62
CA SER A 137 5.16 -16.03 2.51
C SER A 137 3.79 -15.35 2.67
N ILE A 138 3.36 -15.09 3.90
CA ILE A 138 2.13 -14.32 4.19
C ILE A 138 2.32 -12.84 3.83
N TYR A 139 3.50 -12.27 4.10
CA TYR A 139 3.82 -10.86 3.79
C TYR A 139 4.19 -10.64 2.31
N LEU A 140 4.66 -11.67 1.60
CA LEU A 140 5.13 -11.54 0.22
C LEU A 140 4.11 -10.95 -0.77
N PRO A 141 2.81 -11.31 -0.75
CA PRO A 141 1.80 -10.67 -1.61
C PRO A 141 1.74 -9.15 -1.45
N PHE A 142 1.90 -8.66 -0.22
CA PHE A 142 1.92 -7.25 0.15
C PHE A 142 3.19 -6.53 -0.31
N PHE A 143 4.25 -7.27 -0.66
CA PHE A 143 5.45 -6.72 -1.29
C PHE A 143 5.38 -6.80 -2.82
N VAL A 144 5.01 -7.96 -3.36
CA VAL A 144 5.05 -8.24 -4.80
C VAL A 144 4.05 -7.38 -5.57
N ILE A 145 2.83 -7.22 -5.07
CA ILE A 145 1.80 -6.44 -5.79
C ILE A 145 2.16 -4.95 -5.83
N PRO A 146 2.58 -4.29 -4.73
CA PRO A 146 3.09 -2.93 -4.79
C PRO A 146 4.35 -2.78 -5.64
N LEU A 147 5.28 -3.73 -5.60
CA LEU A 147 6.45 -3.69 -6.49
C LEU A 147 6.04 -3.72 -7.97
N LEU A 148 5.09 -4.59 -8.33
CA LEU A 148 4.53 -4.63 -9.68
C LEU A 148 3.83 -3.31 -10.04
N LEU A 149 3.04 -2.74 -9.12
CA LEU A 149 2.39 -1.44 -9.30
C LEU A 149 3.42 -0.33 -9.55
N LEU A 150 4.50 -0.30 -8.78
CA LEU A 150 5.59 0.66 -8.93
C LEU A 150 6.22 0.57 -10.32
N ILE A 151 6.63 -0.64 -10.72
CA ILE A 151 7.27 -0.88 -12.02
C ILE A 151 6.34 -0.43 -13.15
N VAL A 152 5.07 -0.81 -13.11
CA VAL A 152 4.11 -0.48 -14.16
C VAL A 152 3.83 1.02 -14.23
N MET A 153 3.65 1.70 -13.10
CA MET A 153 3.36 3.14 -13.08
C MET A 153 4.57 4.00 -13.48
N VAL A 154 5.78 3.57 -13.12
CA VAL A 154 7.02 4.22 -13.57
C VAL A 154 7.19 4.03 -15.08
N ALA A 155 6.98 2.81 -15.60
CA ALA A 155 7.15 2.51 -17.02
C ALA A 155 6.06 3.12 -17.93
N ASP A 156 4.82 3.27 -17.46
CA ASP A 156 3.70 3.84 -18.22
C ASP A 156 3.54 5.34 -17.96
N GLU A 157 4.37 6.16 -18.61
CA GLU A 157 4.31 7.63 -18.50
C GLU A 157 2.98 8.23 -19.02
N GLY A 158 2.28 7.50 -19.89
CA GLY A 158 1.03 7.90 -20.52
C GLY A 158 -0.23 7.40 -19.81
N TYR A 159 -0.11 6.79 -18.63
CA TYR A 159 -1.26 6.18 -17.95
C TYR A 159 -2.39 7.21 -17.76
N GLY A 160 -3.56 6.94 -18.34
CA GLY A 160 -4.74 7.79 -18.27
C GLY A 160 -4.67 9.12 -19.04
N SER A 161 -3.60 9.38 -19.80
CA SER A 161 -3.44 10.59 -20.62
C SER A 161 -4.44 10.67 -21.79
N HIS A 162 -5.11 9.57 -22.14
CA HIS A 162 -6.14 9.54 -23.19
C HIS A 162 -7.50 10.15 -22.78
N ALA A 163 -7.68 10.55 -21.52
CA ALA A 163 -8.94 11.16 -21.05
C ALA A 163 -8.99 12.69 -21.18
N SER A 164 -7.90 13.37 -21.54
CA SER A 164 -7.80 14.84 -21.47
C SER A 164 -7.83 15.60 -22.81
N ILE A 165 -8.27 14.98 -23.91
CA ILE A 165 -8.55 15.72 -25.16
C ILE A 165 -9.95 15.39 -25.67
N LYS A 166 -10.97 15.95 -25.00
CA LYS A 166 -12.27 16.24 -25.63
C LYS A 166 -12.55 17.74 -25.47
N GLY A 167 -12.01 18.50 -26.40
CA GLY A 167 -12.31 19.91 -26.61
C GLY A 167 -11.32 20.48 -27.63
N PRO A 168 -11.74 20.90 -28.83
CA PRO A 168 -10.85 21.63 -29.71
C PRO A 168 -10.61 23.00 -29.08
N LEU A 169 -9.47 23.18 -28.41
CA LEU A 169 -8.96 24.52 -28.19
C LEU A 169 -8.54 25.03 -29.57
N GLN A 170 -9.44 25.80 -30.18
CA GLN A 170 -9.15 26.63 -31.33
C GLN A 170 -7.88 27.44 -31.04
N PRO A 171 -6.95 27.55 -32.01
CA PRO A 171 -5.82 28.46 -31.85
C PRO A 171 -6.36 29.90 -31.82
N GLU A 172 -6.30 30.54 -30.66
CA GLU A 172 -6.52 31.97 -30.51
C GLU A 172 -5.41 32.72 -31.29
N PRO A 173 -5.73 33.51 -32.33
CA PRO A 173 -4.73 34.22 -33.09
C PRO A 173 -4.43 35.60 -32.50
N ARG A 174 -3.13 35.85 -32.30
CA ARG A 174 -2.44 37.15 -32.17
C ARG A 174 -2.50 37.89 -30.83
N ARG A 175 -1.33 38.02 -30.20
CA ARG A 175 -0.80 39.33 -29.79
C ARG A 175 0.69 39.31 -29.42
N SER A 176 1.59 39.53 -30.39
CA SER A 176 2.89 40.22 -30.14
C SER A 176 3.60 40.61 -31.44
N LEU A 177 2.94 41.38 -32.31
CA LEU A 177 3.62 42.33 -33.21
C LEU A 177 3.40 43.75 -32.66
N ARG A 178 3.96 44.01 -31.48
CA ARG A 178 4.23 45.36 -30.99
C ARG A 178 5.47 45.26 -30.12
N LEU A 179 6.63 45.38 -30.75
CA LEU A 179 7.89 45.91 -30.21
C LEU A 179 8.92 45.93 -31.35
N LYS A 180 8.62 46.69 -32.41
CA LYS A 180 9.61 47.25 -33.34
C LYS A 180 9.05 48.56 -33.88
N LYS A 181 9.31 49.63 -33.14
CA LYS A 181 9.41 51.05 -33.59
C LYS A 181 9.38 51.95 -32.34
N LYS A 182 10.54 52.25 -31.80
CA LYS A 182 11.17 53.59 -31.85
C LYS A 182 12.57 53.47 -31.26
#